data_AF-A0A9D9X1X0-F1
#
_entry.id   AF-A0A9D9X1X0-F1
#
_cell.length_a   1.000
_cell.length_b   1.000
_cell.length_c   1.000
_cell.angle_alpha   90.00
_cell.angle_beta   90.00
_cell.angle_gamma   90.00
#
_symmetry.space_group_name_H-M   'P 1'
#
loop_
_entity.id
_entity.type
_entity.pdbx_description
1 polymer ?
#
loop_
_entity_poly.entity_id
_entity_poly.type
_entity_poly.pdbx_seq_one_letter_code
_entity_poly.pdbx_strand_id
1 'polypeptide(L)'
;MLAALQDVLRELNPGASQRQVRDGKDDASALLACGVYSTADKPSSLARWMGEEALRQGELRERGGGGRGSEVGTAYDDGRFDAESSPDDDGIGRPLGSRLREQREARAADRRRSFASHTAGVASFVITFDQPVPWFGFAVALGQILSSHGSELLRVKGLINVAGTVRPQVIQCVLGVAYPSLSLPAWPREGPFRDGRGRLVFIARGLDEAQVAAIRSALAALPSDAVALRMSAGDSMLPTRCWLSQRMPVTTPDAIEHEGWFVQAKRFRGGGGPQSR
;
A
#
# COMPACT_ATOMS: atom_id res chain seq x y z
N MET A 1 23.77 9.26 -20.08
CA MET A 1 23.77 8.06 -19.20
C MET A 1 23.31 8.40 -17.78
N LEU A 2 24.05 9.20 -17.00
CA LEU A 2 23.69 9.51 -15.60
C LEU A 2 22.27 10.07 -15.43
N ALA A 3 21.89 11.11 -16.19
CA ALA A 3 20.56 11.73 -16.09
C ALA A 3 19.42 10.72 -16.30
N ALA A 4 19.48 9.93 -17.37
CA ALA A 4 18.49 8.90 -17.67
C ALA A 4 18.36 7.84 -16.55
N LEU A 5 19.47 7.45 -15.91
CA LEU A 5 19.42 6.57 -14.73
C LEU A 5 18.75 7.26 -13.54
N GLN A 6 19.01 8.55 -13.32
CA GLN A 6 18.37 9.34 -12.27
C GLN A 6 16.87 9.54 -12.50
N ASP A 7 16.43 9.65 -13.76
CA ASP A 7 15.01 9.70 -14.12
C ASP A 7 14.32 8.35 -13.85
N VAL A 8 14.87 7.24 -14.34
CA VAL A 8 14.34 5.87 -14.09
C VAL A 8 14.28 5.55 -12.59
N LEU A 9 15.30 5.93 -11.81
CA LEU A 9 15.28 5.75 -10.36
C LEU A 9 14.24 6.63 -9.65
N ARG A 10 13.92 7.82 -10.19
CA ARG A 10 12.86 8.71 -9.68
C ARG A 10 11.47 8.15 -9.97
N GLU A 11 11.28 7.53 -11.13
CA GLU A 11 10.04 6.83 -11.49
C GLU A 11 9.82 5.58 -10.63
N LEU A 12 10.86 4.76 -10.46
CA LEU A 12 10.80 3.51 -9.67
C LEU A 12 10.53 3.73 -8.18
N ASN A 13 11.23 4.69 -7.57
CA ASN A 13 11.05 5.02 -6.15
C ASN A 13 11.18 6.53 -5.95
N PRO A 14 10.10 7.30 -6.18
CA PRO A 14 10.10 8.75 -6.02
C PRO A 14 10.36 9.22 -4.57
N GLY A 15 10.39 8.29 -3.61
CA GLY A 15 10.72 8.53 -2.22
C GLY A 15 12.06 8.01 -1.74
N ALA A 16 12.99 7.70 -2.65
CA ALA A 16 14.40 7.57 -2.32
C ALA A 16 15.16 8.81 -2.80
N SER A 17 15.80 9.53 -1.88
CA SER A 17 16.76 10.57 -2.25
C SER A 17 17.96 9.93 -2.95
N GLN A 18 18.27 10.39 -4.14
CA GLN A 18 19.43 9.94 -4.90
C GLN A 18 20.66 10.75 -4.47
N ARG A 19 21.70 10.09 -3.98
CA ARG A 19 23.04 10.70 -3.78
C ARG A 19 23.99 10.15 -4.84
N GLN A 20 24.71 11.04 -5.51
CA GLN A 20 25.81 10.64 -6.40
C GLN A 20 27.11 10.65 -5.61
N VAL A 21 27.65 9.47 -5.33
CA VAL A 21 29.01 9.33 -4.78
C VAL A 21 30.02 9.49 -5.92
N ARG A 22 31.05 10.30 -5.71
CA ARG A 22 32.21 10.44 -6.61
C ARG A 22 33.48 10.16 -5.82
N ASP A 23 34.49 9.62 -6.49
CA ASP A 23 35.84 9.39 -5.94
C ASP A 23 35.89 8.62 -4.60
N GLY A 24 34.88 7.76 -4.36
CA GLY A 24 34.74 6.95 -3.14
C GLY A 24 34.36 7.71 -1.86
N LYS A 25 34.02 9.00 -1.95
CA LYS A 25 33.68 9.84 -0.78
C LYS A 25 32.17 10.04 -0.66
N ASP A 26 31.55 9.46 0.38
CA ASP A 26 30.20 9.82 0.88
C ASP A 26 30.29 10.05 2.39
N ASP A 27 29.35 10.81 2.94
CA ASP A 27 29.24 10.99 4.39
C ASP A 27 28.53 9.77 5.01
N ALA A 28 29.22 9.05 5.90
CA ALA A 28 28.66 7.92 6.63
C ALA A 28 27.44 8.31 7.48
N SER A 29 27.36 9.56 7.97
CA SER A 29 26.19 10.06 8.71
C SER A 29 24.93 10.03 7.83
N ALA A 30 25.10 10.27 6.53
CA ALA A 30 24.01 10.31 5.57
C ALA A 30 23.44 8.90 5.24
N LEU A 31 24.13 7.82 5.61
CA LEU A 31 23.57 6.45 5.59
C LEU A 31 22.67 6.19 6.81
N LEU A 32 22.99 6.79 7.96
CA LEU A 32 22.25 6.63 9.22
C LEU A 32 21.01 7.55 9.31
N ALA A 33 20.97 8.62 8.53
CA ALA A 33 19.88 9.59 8.44
C ALA A 33 18.70 9.15 7.54
N CYS A 34 18.43 7.85 7.36
CA CYS A 34 17.55 7.35 6.29
C CYS A 34 16.09 7.03 6.66
N GLY A 35 15.60 7.35 7.87
CA GLY A 35 14.20 7.06 8.22
C GLY A 35 13.70 7.64 9.54
N VAL A 36 12.43 7.34 9.85
CA VAL A 36 11.67 7.85 11.01
C VAL A 36 12.26 7.41 12.36
N TYR A 37 13.05 6.33 12.36
CA TYR A 37 13.78 5.84 13.53
C TYR A 37 15.20 6.43 13.69
N SER A 38 15.61 7.37 12.83
CA SER A 38 16.89 8.07 12.99
C SER A 38 16.85 9.03 14.18
N THR A 39 18.01 9.27 14.79
CA THR A 39 18.16 10.00 16.07
C THR A 39 18.17 11.52 15.92
N ALA A 40 18.24 12.05 14.70
CA ALA A 40 18.24 13.48 14.39
C ALA A 40 16.95 13.95 13.70
N ASP A 41 16.55 15.19 14.01
CA ASP A 41 15.35 15.94 13.62
C ASP A 41 14.26 15.27 12.75
N LYS A 42 13.10 15.06 13.40
CA LYS A 42 11.97 14.27 12.89
C LYS A 42 11.11 14.89 11.77
N PRO A 43 10.86 16.22 11.66
CA PRO A 43 9.85 16.72 10.72
C PRO A 43 10.34 16.87 9.27
N SER A 44 11.53 17.43 9.03
CA SER A 44 12.07 17.63 7.67
C SER A 44 12.44 16.29 7.00
N SER A 45 12.88 15.32 7.80
CA SER A 45 13.16 13.95 7.35
C SER A 45 11.90 13.22 6.84
N LEU A 46 10.70 13.61 7.29
CA LEU A 46 9.46 12.90 6.99
C LEU A 46 8.95 13.10 5.56
N ALA A 47 8.96 14.32 5.02
CA ALA A 47 8.55 14.59 3.63
C ALA A 47 9.45 13.82 2.64
N ARG A 48 10.75 13.79 2.93
CA ARG A 48 11.76 13.02 2.22
C ARG A 48 11.53 11.51 2.34
N TRP A 49 11.29 10.99 3.54
CA TRP A 49 10.95 9.58 3.78
C TRP A 49 9.66 9.16 3.06
N MET A 50 8.66 10.04 3.01
CA MET A 50 7.41 9.81 2.29
C MET A 50 7.56 9.81 0.77
N GLY A 51 8.51 10.56 0.22
CA GLY A 51 8.64 10.72 -1.22
C GLY A 51 7.58 11.65 -1.77
N GLU A 52 7.75 12.93 -1.44
CA GLU A 52 6.90 14.04 -1.88
C GLU A 52 6.54 14.00 -3.37
N GLU A 53 7.45 13.55 -4.24
CA GLU A 53 7.21 13.40 -5.68
C GLU A 53 6.12 12.37 -6.00
N ALA A 54 6.08 11.23 -5.28
CA ALA A 54 5.02 10.24 -5.43
C ALA A 54 3.65 10.84 -5.06
N LEU A 55 3.63 11.64 -4.00
CA LEU A 55 2.42 12.33 -3.53
C LEU A 55 1.96 13.38 -4.55
N ARG A 56 2.87 14.20 -5.09
CA ARG A 56 2.55 15.17 -6.15
C ARG A 56 2.06 14.49 -7.43
N GLN A 57 2.65 13.37 -7.85
CA GLN A 57 2.15 12.62 -9.01
C GLN A 57 0.78 11.97 -8.75
N GLY A 58 0.51 11.50 -7.53
CA GLY A 58 -0.82 11.05 -7.11
C GLY A 58 -1.86 12.16 -7.23
N GLU A 59 -1.59 13.33 -6.64
CA GLU A 59 -2.48 14.50 -6.67
C GLU A 59 -2.73 15.00 -8.11
N LEU A 60 -1.72 14.96 -8.98
CA LEU A 60 -1.87 15.31 -10.41
C LEU A 60 -2.74 14.28 -11.17
N ARG A 61 -2.60 12.98 -10.88
CA ARG A 61 -3.44 11.93 -11.49
C ARG A 61 -4.89 11.99 -11.00
N GLU A 62 -5.13 12.26 -9.72
CA GLU A 62 -6.49 12.42 -9.17
C GLU A 62 -7.18 13.67 -9.75
N ARG A 63 -6.45 14.77 -9.98
CA ARG A 63 -6.99 15.96 -10.66
C ARG A 63 -7.18 15.78 -12.18
N GLY A 64 -6.35 14.96 -12.82
CA GLY A 64 -6.42 14.66 -14.26
C GLY A 64 -7.43 13.58 -14.65
N GLY A 65 -7.88 12.75 -13.71
CA GLY A 65 -8.82 11.63 -13.97
C GLY A 65 -10.25 12.05 -14.30
N GLY A 66 -10.59 13.34 -14.19
CA GLY A 66 -11.91 13.89 -14.50
C GLY A 66 -12.17 14.12 -15.98
N GLY A 67 -12.07 13.07 -16.82
CA GLY A 67 -12.62 13.12 -18.18
C GLY A 67 -11.84 12.39 -19.26
N ARG A 68 -12.28 11.18 -19.58
CA ARG A 68 -12.59 10.68 -20.94
C ARG A 68 -13.18 9.27 -20.82
N GLY A 69 -14.47 9.13 -21.10
CA GLY A 69 -15.01 7.81 -21.43
C GLY A 69 -14.39 7.38 -22.75
N SER A 70 -13.70 6.24 -22.77
CA SER A 70 -13.31 5.62 -24.04
C SER A 70 -14.55 4.97 -24.63
N GLU A 71 -15.06 5.54 -25.72
CA GLU A 71 -16.27 5.07 -26.37
C GLU A 71 -16.14 3.62 -26.85
N VAL A 72 -17.24 2.88 -26.75
CA VAL A 72 -17.33 1.49 -27.21
C VAL A 72 -17.37 1.48 -28.74
N GLY A 73 -16.18 1.37 -29.34
CA GLY A 73 -16.02 1.12 -30.77
C GLY A 73 -16.49 -0.30 -31.11
N THR A 74 -17.76 -0.43 -31.52
CA THR A 74 -18.27 -1.65 -32.13
C THR A 74 -17.80 -1.72 -33.57
N ALA A 75 -17.03 -2.75 -33.91
CA ALA A 75 -16.68 -3.10 -35.28
C ALA A 75 -16.89 -4.61 -35.46
N TYR A 76 -17.93 -4.97 -36.21
CA TYR A 76 -18.07 -6.30 -36.78
C TYR A 76 -17.17 -6.38 -38.01
N ASP A 77 -16.44 -7.48 -38.16
CA ASP A 77 -15.95 -7.92 -39.47
C ASP A 77 -16.00 -9.46 -39.53
N ASP A 78 -16.12 -9.98 -40.75
CA ASP A 78 -16.69 -11.30 -41.07
C ASP A 78 -15.67 -12.23 -41.76
N GLY A 79 -15.90 -13.54 -41.67
CA GLY A 79 -15.41 -14.48 -42.67
C GLY A 79 -14.15 -15.32 -42.38
N ARG A 80 -14.41 -16.63 -42.22
CA ARG A 80 -13.73 -17.76 -42.93
C ARG A 80 -12.33 -18.21 -42.41
N PHE A 81 -12.21 -19.41 -41.81
CA PHE A 81 -11.84 -20.72 -42.42
C PHE A 81 -10.52 -20.66 -43.24
N ASP A 82 -9.57 -21.61 -43.19
CA ASP A 82 -9.48 -22.94 -42.52
C ASP A 82 -8.33 -22.91 -41.46
N ALA A 83 -7.69 -23.96 -40.93
CA ALA A 83 -7.69 -25.42 -41.12
C ALA A 83 -7.23 -26.17 -39.83
N GLU A 84 -6.96 -27.48 -39.92
CA GLU A 84 -6.59 -28.40 -38.81
C GLU A 84 -5.09 -28.43 -38.44
N SER A 85 -4.78 -28.77 -37.19
CA SER A 85 -3.56 -29.49 -36.80
C SER A 85 -3.83 -30.27 -35.51
N SER A 86 -3.68 -31.60 -35.58
CA SER A 86 -4.09 -32.54 -34.52
C SER A 86 -3.24 -32.41 -33.25
N PRO A 87 -3.80 -32.65 -32.05
CA PRO A 87 -3.00 -33.09 -30.91
C PRO A 87 -2.49 -34.52 -31.12
N ASP A 88 -1.38 -34.84 -30.44
CA ASP A 88 -0.76 -36.15 -30.13
C ASP A 88 0.70 -36.28 -30.64
N ASP A 89 1.65 -36.01 -29.73
CA ASP A 89 2.99 -36.63 -29.76
C ASP A 89 3.51 -36.84 -28.32
N ASP A 90 3.64 -38.11 -27.94
CA ASP A 90 4.01 -38.54 -26.60
C ASP A 90 5.53 -38.44 -26.39
N GLY A 91 5.97 -37.34 -25.76
CA GLY A 91 7.38 -37.04 -25.50
C GLY A 91 8.12 -37.97 -24.52
N ILE A 92 7.73 -39.25 -24.38
CA ILE A 92 8.38 -40.27 -23.54
C ILE A 92 9.65 -40.82 -24.24
N GLY A 93 10.68 -39.96 -24.35
CA GLY A 93 11.96 -40.36 -24.95
C GLY A 93 13.14 -39.40 -24.78
N ARG A 94 12.91 -38.14 -24.38
CA ARG A 94 14.01 -37.17 -24.21
C ARG A 94 14.76 -37.43 -22.88
N PRO A 95 16.08 -37.71 -22.89
CA PRO A 95 16.82 -38.05 -21.68
C PRO A 95 16.80 -36.89 -20.67
N LEU A 96 16.65 -37.20 -19.37
CA LEU A 96 16.47 -36.21 -18.30
C LEU A 96 17.54 -35.10 -18.29
N GLY A 97 18.78 -35.42 -18.68
CA GLY A 97 19.89 -34.47 -18.79
C GLY A 97 19.66 -33.35 -19.81
N SER A 98 19.00 -33.61 -20.95
CA SER A 98 18.71 -32.55 -21.94
C SER A 98 17.61 -31.62 -21.46
N ARG A 99 16.54 -32.15 -20.85
CA ARG A 99 15.47 -31.35 -20.22
C ARG A 99 16.01 -30.45 -19.11
N LEU A 100 16.88 -30.98 -18.24
CA LEU A 100 17.51 -30.19 -17.18
C LEU A 100 18.47 -29.13 -17.73
N ARG A 101 19.14 -29.40 -18.85
CA ARG A 101 20.02 -28.43 -19.52
C ARG A 101 19.21 -27.33 -20.21
N GLU A 102 18.18 -27.67 -20.98
CA GLU A 102 17.25 -26.70 -21.58
C GLU A 102 16.55 -25.86 -20.52
N GLN A 103 16.08 -26.44 -19.41
CA GLN A 103 15.50 -25.67 -18.30
C GLN A 103 16.54 -24.76 -17.61
N ARG A 104 17.81 -25.16 -17.53
CA ARG A 104 18.89 -24.31 -16.99
C ARG A 104 19.28 -23.20 -17.95
N GLU A 105 19.35 -23.46 -19.24
CA GLU A 105 19.65 -22.48 -20.29
C GLU A 105 18.48 -21.51 -20.47
N ALA A 106 17.22 -21.98 -20.40
CA ALA A 106 16.02 -21.14 -20.34
C ALA A 106 15.97 -20.29 -19.06
N ARG A 107 16.26 -20.85 -17.86
CA ARG A 107 16.38 -20.05 -16.62
C ARG A 107 17.57 -19.09 -16.62
N ALA A 108 18.63 -19.38 -17.37
CA ALA A 108 19.77 -18.48 -17.56
C ALA A 108 19.45 -17.36 -18.57
N ALA A 109 18.69 -17.65 -19.63
CA ALA A 109 18.16 -16.67 -20.58
C ALA A 109 17.10 -15.78 -19.93
N ASP A 110 16.23 -16.35 -19.10
CA ASP A 110 15.25 -15.63 -18.27
C ASP A 110 15.96 -14.75 -17.24
N ARG A 111 16.99 -15.25 -16.55
CA ARG A 111 17.87 -14.40 -15.73
C ARG A 111 18.52 -13.28 -16.53
N ARG A 112 19.06 -13.55 -17.72
CA ARG A 112 19.67 -12.52 -18.59
C ARG A 112 18.65 -11.49 -19.10
N ARG A 113 17.40 -11.88 -19.38
CA ARG A 113 16.27 -10.95 -19.61
C ARG A 113 15.94 -10.17 -18.34
N SER A 114 15.89 -10.80 -17.17
CA SER A 114 15.58 -10.13 -15.90
C SER A 114 16.61 -9.06 -15.53
N PHE A 115 17.89 -9.26 -15.86
CA PHE A 115 18.94 -8.24 -15.70
C PHE A 115 18.76 -7.02 -16.62
N ALA A 116 18.16 -7.20 -17.80
CA ALA A 116 17.77 -6.09 -18.69
C ALA A 116 16.40 -5.49 -18.33
N SER A 117 15.54 -6.20 -17.59
CA SER A 117 14.15 -5.83 -17.30
C SER A 117 13.85 -5.61 -15.81
N HIS A 118 14.84 -5.30 -14.97
CA HIS A 118 14.63 -5.11 -13.52
C HIS A 118 13.61 -4.00 -13.14
N THR A 119 13.34 -3.08 -14.08
CA THR A 119 12.32 -2.01 -13.96
C THR A 119 10.91 -2.50 -14.31
N ALA A 120 10.77 -3.53 -15.15
CA ALA A 120 9.49 -3.94 -15.72
C ALA A 120 8.54 -4.48 -14.63
N GLY A 121 7.45 -3.75 -14.40
CA GLY A 121 6.38 -4.14 -13.48
C GLY A 121 6.48 -3.60 -12.05
N VAL A 122 7.47 -2.76 -11.71
CA VAL A 122 7.44 -2.01 -10.43
C VAL A 122 6.65 -0.72 -10.62
N ALA A 123 5.61 -0.51 -9.81
CA ALA A 123 4.74 0.67 -9.85
C ALA A 123 4.58 1.28 -8.46
N SER A 124 4.47 2.61 -8.40
CA SER A 124 4.13 3.36 -7.18
C SER A 124 2.77 4.03 -7.34
N PHE A 125 1.93 3.99 -6.31
CA PHE A 125 0.64 4.68 -6.30
C PHE A 125 0.27 5.21 -4.92
N VAL A 126 -0.58 6.24 -4.89
CA VAL A 126 -0.99 6.95 -3.68
C VAL A 126 -2.49 6.77 -3.43
N ILE A 127 -2.86 6.65 -2.16
CA ILE A 127 -4.24 6.68 -1.66
C ILE A 127 -4.35 7.79 -0.62
N THR A 128 -5.28 8.72 -0.87
CA THR A 128 -5.58 9.87 -0.02
C THR A 128 -6.79 9.58 0.86
N PHE A 129 -6.75 10.02 2.12
CA PHE A 129 -7.84 9.95 3.09
C PHE A 129 -8.22 11.37 3.51
N ASP A 130 -9.31 11.87 2.92
CA ASP A 130 -9.81 13.23 3.15
C ASP A 130 -10.45 13.43 4.52
N GLN A 131 -10.80 12.33 5.20
CA GLN A 131 -11.42 12.31 6.53
C GLN A 131 -10.59 11.45 7.51
N PRO A 132 -10.70 11.69 8.83
CA PRO A 132 -10.10 10.82 9.84
C PRO A 132 -10.59 9.38 9.71
N VAL A 133 -9.68 8.41 9.73
CA VAL A 133 -10.01 6.99 9.56
C VAL A 133 -10.34 6.29 10.89
N PRO A 134 -11.28 5.33 10.89
CA PRO A 134 -11.45 4.41 12.01
C PRO A 134 -10.21 3.52 12.16
N TRP A 135 -9.56 3.49 13.33
CA TRP A 135 -8.26 2.84 13.51
C TRP A 135 -8.31 1.33 13.27
N PHE A 136 -9.26 0.64 13.90
CA PHE A 136 -9.40 -0.80 13.80
C PHE A 136 -9.94 -1.17 12.42
N GLY A 137 -10.83 -0.32 11.87
CA GLY A 137 -11.28 -0.40 10.47
C GLY A 137 -10.13 -0.43 9.47
N PHE A 138 -9.27 0.58 9.56
CA PHE A 138 -8.04 0.70 8.79
C PHE A 138 -7.09 -0.50 9.00
N ALA A 139 -6.85 -0.89 10.24
CA ALA A 139 -5.92 -1.97 10.56
C ALA A 139 -6.38 -3.32 10.01
N VAL A 140 -7.68 -3.64 10.04
CA VAL A 140 -8.22 -4.87 9.42
C VAL A 140 -8.12 -4.80 7.90
N ALA A 141 -8.56 -3.72 7.27
CA ALA A 141 -8.53 -3.57 5.81
C ALA A 141 -7.10 -3.66 5.24
N LEU A 142 -6.14 -2.94 5.82
CA LEU A 142 -4.74 -3.03 5.40
C LEU A 142 -4.12 -4.39 5.78
N GLY A 143 -4.55 -5.03 6.87
CA GLY A 143 -4.15 -6.40 7.20
C GLY A 143 -4.55 -7.41 6.12
N GLN A 144 -5.79 -7.33 5.64
CA GLN A 144 -6.29 -8.17 4.55
C GLN A 144 -5.53 -7.93 3.25
N ILE A 145 -5.27 -6.66 2.90
CA ILE A 145 -4.44 -6.29 1.73
C ILE A 145 -3.03 -6.88 1.82
N LEU A 146 -2.38 -6.82 3.00
CA LEU A 146 -1.05 -7.40 3.21
C LEU A 146 -1.06 -8.93 3.16
N SER A 147 -2.12 -9.59 3.61
CA SER A 147 -2.29 -11.04 3.48
C SER A 147 -2.51 -11.48 2.03
N SER A 148 -3.29 -10.72 1.24
CA SER A 148 -3.63 -11.05 -0.15
C SER A 148 -2.57 -10.64 -1.18
N HIS A 149 -1.79 -9.59 -0.91
CA HIS A 149 -0.84 -8.99 -1.86
C HIS A 149 0.58 -8.83 -1.28
N GLY A 150 0.92 -9.58 -0.22
CA GLY A 150 2.19 -9.42 0.50
C GLY A 150 3.46 -9.78 -0.28
N SER A 151 3.33 -10.52 -1.38
CA SER A 151 4.42 -10.87 -2.31
C SER A 151 4.66 -9.80 -3.38
N GLU A 152 3.60 -9.09 -3.79
CA GLU A 152 3.62 -8.07 -4.82
C GLU A 152 3.93 -6.70 -4.21
N LEU A 153 3.42 -6.41 -3.02
CA LEU A 153 3.76 -5.19 -2.29
C LEU A 153 5.23 -5.23 -1.86
N LEU A 154 6.00 -4.21 -2.24
CA LEU A 154 7.39 -4.03 -1.80
C LEU A 154 7.45 -3.19 -0.53
N ARG A 155 6.66 -2.11 -0.48
CA ARG A 155 6.58 -1.20 0.66
C ARG A 155 5.24 -0.47 0.70
N VAL A 156 4.72 -0.27 1.91
CA VAL A 156 3.67 0.72 2.20
C VAL A 156 4.21 1.71 3.21
N LYS A 157 3.97 3.00 3.02
CA LYS A 157 4.37 4.05 3.97
C LYS A 157 3.36 5.19 3.95
N GLY A 158 3.16 5.88 5.07
CA GLY A 158 2.24 7.01 5.10
C GLY A 158 2.14 7.74 6.43
N LEU A 159 1.38 8.84 6.39
CA LEU A 159 0.72 9.40 7.56
C LEU A 159 -0.78 9.19 7.42
N ILE A 160 -1.46 8.84 8.49
CA ILE A 160 -2.93 8.82 8.55
C ILE A 160 -3.45 9.69 9.69
N ASN A 161 -4.58 10.36 9.41
CA ASN A 161 -5.40 11.02 10.41
C ASN A 161 -6.32 9.97 11.03
N VAL A 162 -6.26 9.76 12.35
CA VAL A 162 -7.04 8.72 13.03
C VAL A 162 -8.15 9.39 13.84
N ALA A 163 -9.39 8.94 13.63
CA ALA A 163 -10.56 9.47 14.31
C ALA A 163 -10.41 9.41 15.85
N GLY A 164 -10.83 10.49 16.53
CA GLY A 164 -10.62 10.66 17.97
C GLY A 164 -9.18 10.99 18.40
N THR A 165 -8.25 11.23 17.46
CA THR A 165 -6.87 11.66 17.77
C THR A 165 -6.52 12.98 17.07
N VAL A 166 -5.68 13.80 17.71
CA VAL A 166 -5.13 15.04 17.12
C VAL A 166 -3.73 14.86 16.52
N ARG A 167 -3.13 13.68 16.70
CA ARG A 167 -1.73 13.37 16.32
C ARG A 167 -1.71 12.34 15.20
N PRO A 168 -1.06 12.62 14.05
CA PRO A 168 -1.02 11.67 12.95
C PRO A 168 -0.21 10.43 13.32
N GLN A 169 -0.63 9.30 12.75
CA GLN A 169 0.08 8.03 12.89
C GLN A 169 0.92 7.75 11.64
N VAL A 170 2.20 7.47 11.84
CA VAL A 170 3.12 6.95 10.83
C VAL A 170 2.80 5.48 10.60
N ILE A 171 2.52 5.13 9.35
CA ILE A 171 2.31 3.76 8.90
C ILE A 171 3.52 3.30 8.10
N GLN A 172 4.03 2.09 8.39
CA GLN A 172 5.08 1.45 7.60
C GLN A 172 4.83 -0.05 7.49
N CYS A 173 4.88 -0.56 6.27
CA CYS A 173 4.90 -1.98 5.94
C CYS A 173 6.04 -2.26 4.95
N VAL A 174 6.67 -3.43 5.05
CA VAL A 174 7.68 -3.92 4.11
C VAL A 174 7.29 -5.34 3.74
N LEU A 175 7.10 -5.61 2.44
CA LEU A 175 6.37 -6.80 1.99
C LEU A 175 5.01 -6.91 2.73
N GLY A 176 4.53 -8.12 2.98
CA GLY A 176 3.37 -8.38 3.83
C GLY A 176 3.53 -8.06 5.33
N VAL A 177 4.64 -7.46 5.80
CA VAL A 177 4.89 -7.23 7.25
C VAL A 177 4.57 -5.79 7.67
N ALA A 178 3.69 -5.63 8.65
CA ALA A 178 3.38 -4.34 9.28
C ALA A 178 4.28 -4.06 10.49
N TYR A 179 4.93 -2.89 10.50
CA TYR A 179 5.74 -2.42 11.63
C TYR A 179 4.88 -1.61 12.61
N PRO A 180 5.20 -1.57 13.92
CA PRO A 180 4.48 -0.74 14.88
C PRO A 180 4.40 0.73 14.41
N SER A 181 3.19 1.26 14.36
CA SER A 181 2.94 2.67 14.04
C SER A 181 3.59 3.60 15.06
N LEU A 182 3.90 4.82 14.62
CA LEU A 182 4.48 5.86 15.48
C LEU A 182 3.60 7.11 15.45
N SER A 183 3.20 7.61 16.62
CA SER A 183 2.52 8.90 16.71
C SER A 183 3.51 10.04 16.60
N LEU A 184 3.28 11.00 15.68
CA LEU A 184 4.04 12.24 15.66
C LEU A 184 3.46 13.25 16.66
N PRO A 185 4.27 14.15 17.25
CA PRO A 185 3.77 15.15 18.20
C PRO A 185 2.80 16.15 17.56
N ALA A 186 2.94 16.42 16.26
CA ALA A 186 2.08 17.28 15.45
C ALA A 186 2.17 16.90 13.96
N TRP A 187 1.25 17.42 13.14
CA TRP A 187 1.35 17.34 11.68
C TRP A 187 2.53 18.16 11.13
N PRO A 188 3.14 17.76 10.00
CA PRO A 188 4.10 18.59 9.28
C PRO A 188 3.47 19.93 8.87
N ARG A 189 4.16 21.04 9.12
CA ARG A 189 3.70 22.39 8.72
C ARG A 189 3.91 22.69 7.23
N GLU A 190 4.75 21.90 6.57
CA GLU A 190 5.22 22.10 5.19
C GLU A 190 5.02 20.83 4.36
N GLY A 191 5.14 20.99 3.03
CA GLY A 191 4.92 19.89 2.09
C GLY A 191 3.44 19.50 1.92
N PRO A 192 3.15 18.27 1.47
CA PRO A 192 1.80 17.83 1.12
C PRO A 192 0.91 17.53 2.33
N PHE A 193 1.47 17.24 3.50
CA PHE A 193 0.71 16.89 4.72
C PHE A 193 0.23 18.08 5.55
N ARG A 194 0.50 19.32 5.11
CA ARG A 194 0.09 20.54 5.80
C ARG A 194 -1.43 20.72 5.90
N ASP A 195 -2.19 19.95 5.13
CA ASP A 195 -3.66 19.94 5.09
C ASP A 195 -4.30 18.97 6.10
N GLY A 196 -3.50 18.20 6.85
CA GLY A 196 -4.00 17.23 7.83
C GLY A 196 -4.69 16.00 7.22
N ARG A 197 -4.60 15.79 5.91
CA ARG A 197 -5.17 14.62 5.23
C ARG A 197 -4.22 13.43 5.26
N GLY A 198 -4.78 12.24 5.47
CA GLY A 198 -4.00 11.00 5.42
C GLY A 198 -3.55 10.70 4.00
N ARG A 199 -2.34 10.19 3.80
CA ARG A 199 -1.86 9.68 2.51
C ARG A 199 -0.96 8.45 2.72
N LEU A 200 -1.26 7.37 2.01
CA LEU A 200 -0.40 6.19 1.91
C LEU A 200 0.23 6.12 0.51
N VAL A 201 1.53 5.82 0.45
CA VAL A 201 2.26 5.46 -0.76
C VAL A 201 2.48 3.95 -0.75
N PHE A 202 1.99 3.29 -1.78
CA PHE A 202 2.25 1.88 -2.09
C PHE A 202 3.35 1.82 -3.15
N ILE A 203 4.33 0.96 -2.96
CA ILE A 203 5.32 0.55 -3.95
C ILE A 203 5.12 -0.95 -4.14
N ALA A 204 4.79 -1.38 -5.35
CA ALA A 204 4.44 -2.76 -5.66
C ALA A 204 5.16 -3.26 -6.91
N ARG A 205 5.22 -4.58 -7.11
CA ARG A 205 5.71 -5.25 -8.30
C ARG A 205 4.68 -6.29 -8.76
N GLY A 206 4.26 -6.20 -10.02
CA GLY A 206 3.38 -7.20 -10.62
C GLY A 206 1.91 -7.14 -10.19
N LEU A 207 1.47 -6.03 -9.56
CA LEU A 207 0.04 -5.75 -9.43
C LEU A 207 -0.52 -5.24 -10.76
N ASP A 208 -1.66 -5.79 -11.18
CA ASP A 208 -2.45 -5.27 -12.30
C ASP A 208 -3.37 -4.10 -11.87
N GLU A 209 -4.00 -3.43 -12.84
CA GLU A 209 -4.87 -2.28 -12.57
C GLU A 209 -6.13 -2.64 -11.78
N ALA A 210 -6.67 -3.86 -11.93
CA ALA A 210 -7.86 -4.31 -11.21
C ALA A 210 -7.52 -4.59 -9.73
N GLN A 211 -6.35 -5.16 -9.44
CA GLN A 211 -5.84 -5.33 -8.09
C GLN A 211 -5.56 -3.97 -7.42
N VAL A 212 -4.96 -3.01 -8.14
CA VAL A 212 -4.77 -1.64 -7.63
C VAL A 212 -6.13 -0.96 -7.36
N ALA A 213 -7.12 -1.14 -8.22
CA ALA A 213 -8.47 -0.63 -8.02
C ALA A 213 -9.17 -1.28 -6.82
N ALA A 214 -8.99 -2.59 -6.61
CA ALA A 214 -9.51 -3.31 -5.44
C ALA A 214 -8.90 -2.80 -4.13
N ILE A 215 -7.58 -2.60 -4.08
CA ILE A 215 -6.86 -2.00 -2.93
C ILE A 215 -7.39 -0.59 -2.64
N ARG A 216 -7.61 0.23 -3.68
CA ARG A 216 -8.23 1.56 -3.54
C ARG A 216 -9.64 1.48 -2.97
N SER A 217 -10.49 0.61 -3.50
CA SER A 217 -11.86 0.45 -3.05
C SER A 217 -11.94 -0.03 -1.59
N ALA A 218 -11.09 -0.99 -1.20
CA ALA A 218 -11.04 -1.50 0.17
C ALA A 218 -10.61 -0.43 1.19
N LEU A 219 -9.72 0.49 0.80
CA LEU A 219 -9.27 1.60 1.66
C LEU A 219 -10.18 2.84 1.59
N ALA A 220 -10.98 3.00 0.54
CA ALA A 220 -12.02 4.03 0.47
C ALA A 220 -13.26 3.67 1.32
N ALA A 221 -13.59 2.39 1.46
CA ALA A 221 -14.76 1.88 2.17
C ALA A 221 -14.37 1.09 3.44
N LEU A 222 -13.67 1.75 4.37
CA LEU A 222 -13.22 1.12 5.62
C LEU A 222 -14.39 0.64 6.50
N PRO A 223 -14.32 -0.56 7.10
CA PRO A 223 -15.30 -0.98 8.09
C PRO A 223 -15.23 -0.11 9.35
N SER A 224 -16.35 0.07 10.05
CA SER A 224 -16.34 0.78 11.35
C SER A 224 -15.58 -0.02 12.40
N ASP A 225 -15.00 0.66 13.41
CA ASP A 225 -14.22 0.00 14.45
C ASP A 225 -15.00 -1.13 15.16
N ALA A 226 -16.30 -0.94 15.38
CA ALA A 226 -17.18 -1.95 15.98
C ALA A 226 -17.35 -3.20 15.10
N VAL A 227 -17.30 -3.08 13.76
CA VAL A 227 -17.30 -4.22 12.84
C VAL A 227 -15.92 -4.86 12.79
N ALA A 228 -14.88 -4.04 12.63
CA ALA A 228 -13.49 -4.49 12.53
C ALA A 228 -13.04 -5.28 13.77
N LEU A 229 -13.37 -4.82 14.97
CA LEU A 229 -13.08 -5.53 16.24
C LEU A 229 -13.71 -6.93 16.29
N ARG A 230 -14.90 -7.13 15.72
CA ARG A 230 -15.53 -8.46 15.61
C ARG A 230 -14.82 -9.33 14.58
N MET A 231 -14.42 -8.77 13.44
CA MET A 231 -13.66 -9.48 12.41
C MET A 231 -12.29 -9.96 12.97
N SER A 232 -11.56 -9.07 13.63
CA SER A 232 -10.25 -9.38 14.22
C SER A 232 -10.31 -10.32 15.43
N ALA A 233 -11.47 -10.52 16.05
CA ALA A 233 -11.62 -11.47 17.15
C ALA A 233 -11.45 -12.93 16.71
N GLY A 234 -11.73 -13.23 15.44
CA GLY A 234 -11.54 -14.56 14.85
C GLY A 234 -10.19 -14.77 14.15
N ASP A 235 -9.56 -13.70 13.65
CA ASP A 235 -8.31 -13.80 12.86
C ASP A 235 -7.08 -13.33 13.66
N SER A 236 -6.35 -14.31 14.19
CA SER A 236 -5.11 -14.13 14.94
C SER A 236 -3.88 -13.87 14.05
N MET A 237 -3.99 -14.00 12.73
CA MET A 237 -2.85 -14.04 11.80
C MET A 237 -2.74 -12.80 10.90
N LEU A 238 -3.67 -11.84 10.97
CA LEU A 238 -3.56 -10.55 10.29
C LEU A 238 -2.17 -9.91 10.52
N PRO A 239 -1.41 -9.54 9.48
CA PRO A 239 -0.09 -8.93 9.64
C PRO A 239 -0.08 -7.65 10.49
N THR A 240 -1.21 -6.94 10.52
CA THR A 240 -1.45 -5.72 11.30
C THR A 240 -1.84 -5.97 12.76
N ARG A 241 -1.73 -7.21 13.28
CA ARG A 241 -2.04 -7.55 14.67
C ARG A 241 -1.32 -6.66 15.71
N CYS A 242 -0.11 -6.20 15.40
CA CYS A 242 0.65 -5.27 16.23
C CYS A 242 0.02 -3.87 16.37
N TRP A 243 -0.93 -3.51 15.50
CA TRP A 243 -1.74 -2.29 15.55
C TRP A 243 -3.07 -2.51 16.28
N LEU A 244 -3.67 -3.70 16.13
CA LEU A 244 -4.90 -4.09 16.82
C LEU A 244 -4.72 -4.21 18.34
N SER A 245 -3.49 -4.46 18.81
CA SER A 245 -3.14 -4.43 20.24
C SER A 245 -2.88 -3.02 20.80
N GLN A 246 -2.92 -1.96 19.99
CA GLN A 246 -2.67 -0.59 20.44
C GLN A 246 -3.91 0.04 21.10
N ARG A 247 -3.68 0.88 22.10
CA ARG A 247 -4.72 1.68 22.76
C ARG A 247 -5.06 2.92 21.92
N MET A 248 -5.86 2.72 20.88
CA MET A 248 -6.41 3.81 20.06
C MET A 248 -7.89 4.06 20.39
N PRO A 249 -8.42 5.27 20.10
CA PRO A 249 -9.85 5.54 20.22
C PRO A 249 -10.69 4.59 19.36
N VAL A 250 -11.89 4.28 19.85
CA VAL A 250 -12.90 3.51 19.11
C VAL A 250 -13.98 4.47 18.68
N THR A 251 -14.15 4.63 17.37
CA THR A 251 -15.20 5.48 16.80
C THR A 251 -16.50 4.71 16.76
N THR A 252 -17.51 5.18 17.49
CA THR A 252 -18.88 4.65 17.42
C THR A 252 -19.71 5.51 16.45
N PRO A 253 -20.49 4.92 15.52
CA PRO A 253 -21.34 5.68 14.61
C PRO A 253 -22.32 6.64 15.30
N ASP A 254 -22.76 6.30 16.52
CA ASP A 254 -23.66 7.09 17.36
C ASP A 254 -22.92 8.02 18.35
N ALA A 255 -21.63 8.33 18.12
CA ALA A 255 -20.89 9.30 18.94
C ALA A 255 -21.38 10.72 18.60
N ILE A 256 -22.20 11.29 19.48
CA ILE A 256 -22.54 12.71 19.42
C ILE A 256 -21.31 13.50 19.88
N GLU A 257 -20.70 14.25 18.98
CA GLU A 257 -19.65 15.22 19.30
C GLU A 257 -20.30 16.49 19.87
N HIS A 258 -19.84 16.91 21.04
CA HIS A 258 -20.12 18.22 21.62
C HIS A 258 -18.77 18.86 21.99
N GLU A 259 -18.65 20.18 21.87
CA GLU A 259 -17.40 20.89 22.18
C GLU A 259 -16.88 20.50 23.57
N GLY A 260 -15.77 19.73 23.61
CA GLY A 260 -15.08 19.28 24.82
C GLY A 260 -15.26 17.81 25.24
N TRP A 261 -16.24 17.04 24.74
CA TRP A 261 -16.49 15.68 25.24
C TRP A 261 -16.95 14.67 24.17
N PHE A 262 -16.31 13.49 24.15
CA PHE A 262 -16.79 12.31 23.43
C PHE A 262 -17.73 11.49 24.33
N VAL A 263 -19.02 11.44 23.99
CA VAL A 263 -20.02 10.65 24.74
C VAL A 263 -20.30 9.34 24.01
N GLN A 264 -19.84 8.21 24.57
CA GLN A 264 -20.17 6.88 24.05
C GLN A 264 -21.57 6.45 24.52
N ALA A 265 -22.46 6.14 23.59
CA ALA A 265 -23.79 5.61 23.86
C ALA A 265 -23.72 4.21 24.51
N LYS A 266 -23.81 4.17 25.85
CA LYS A 266 -23.78 2.92 26.62
C LYS A 266 -25.10 2.16 26.44
N ARG A 267 -25.14 1.21 25.49
CA ARG A 267 -26.27 0.30 25.28
C ARG A 267 -26.55 -0.52 26.56
N PHE A 268 -27.55 -0.10 27.33
CA PHE A 268 -28.06 -0.92 28.44
C PHE A 268 -28.68 -2.20 27.88
N ARG A 269 -28.16 -3.36 28.31
CA ARG A 269 -28.87 -4.63 28.10
C ARG A 269 -30.12 -4.58 28.98
N GLY A 270 -31.30 -4.51 28.36
CA GLY A 270 -32.57 -4.60 29.07
C GLY A 270 -32.66 -5.95 29.77
N GLY A 271 -32.58 -5.93 31.10
CA GLY A 271 -32.77 -7.12 31.94
C GLY A 271 -34.24 -7.50 31.99
N GLY A 272 -34.71 -8.23 30.97
CA GLY A 272 -36.04 -8.85 30.98
C GLY A 272 -36.08 -10.00 31.98
N GLY A 273 -36.53 -9.73 33.20
CA GLY A 273 -36.90 -10.75 34.18
C GLY A 273 -38.43 -10.72 34.40
N PRO A 274 -39.16 -11.80 34.08
CA PRO A 274 -40.59 -11.85 34.34
C PRO A 274 -40.84 -12.08 35.83
N GLN A 275 -41.54 -11.15 36.50
CA GLN A 275 -42.18 -11.44 37.78
C GLN A 275 -43.60 -11.95 37.48
N SER A 276 -43.87 -13.20 37.86
CA SER A 276 -45.19 -13.80 37.75
C SER A 276 -45.58 -14.50 39.06
N ARG A 277 -46.56 -13.90 39.74
CA ARG A 277 -47.31 -14.39 40.92
C ARG A 277 -46.55 -14.39 42.25
#